data_AF-A0A838F4H3-F1
#
_entry.id   AF-A0A838F4H3-F1
#
_cell.length_a   1.000
_cell.length_b   1.000
_cell.length_c   1.000
_cell.angle_alpha   90.00
_cell.angle_beta   90.00
_cell.angle_gamma   90.00
#
_symmetry.space_group_name_H-M   'P 1'
#
loop_
_entity.id
_entity.type
_entity.pdbx_description
1 polymer ?
#
loop_
_entity_poly.entity_id
_entity_poly.type
_entity_poly.pdbx_seq_one_letter_code
_entity_poly.pdbx_strand_id
1 'polypeptide(L)'
;MKVLFTFLLMLSFEAHAQKKLSSQAFQSSVRPILSGILSDFYQMITLFPDFPKELVSIVDEIDDLHGEKELIREKCPRNLGLACLENITKLRNRLVGVQAKTLELISRQRMSPSLHMNPLAGIRTTNEFMIELEDIKGSLDNAALILKAGASFKKPTFQVIKKVDELSTFVSLTVVEYIPFTYKEDFRHFYFNFIHPVQQQLGKTQNYEFLNRNIATLNFSLNLLNQNLTKRNKKTPEGMGPYLSVIHNRWNSLLRYYY
;
A
#
# COMPACT_ATOMS: atom_id res chain seq x y z
N MET A 1 46.44 12.45 -11.96
CA MET A 1 46.34 11.25 -11.11
C MET A 1 45.07 11.25 -10.21
N LYS A 2 43.93 11.77 -10.68
CA LYS A 2 42.63 11.76 -9.96
C LYS A 2 41.48 11.12 -10.76
N VAL A 3 41.73 10.79 -12.03
CA VAL A 3 40.72 10.23 -12.94
C VAL A 3 40.71 8.68 -12.91
N LEU A 4 41.82 8.05 -12.50
CA LEU A 4 41.88 6.59 -12.37
C LEU A 4 41.13 6.04 -11.15
N PHE A 5 40.94 6.83 -10.10
CA PHE A 5 40.28 6.39 -8.86
C PHE A 5 38.76 6.30 -9.01
N THR A 6 38.17 7.08 -9.92
CA THR A 6 36.72 7.04 -10.19
C THR A 6 36.33 5.85 -11.07
N PHE A 7 37.24 5.35 -11.92
CA PHE A 7 37.00 4.16 -12.73
C PHE A 7 37.11 2.86 -11.92
N LEU A 8 37.95 2.83 -10.87
CA LEU A 8 38.07 1.67 -9.98
C LEU A 8 36.89 1.51 -9.01
N LEU A 9 36.17 2.59 -8.66
CA LEU A 9 34.94 2.52 -7.87
C LEU A 9 33.70 2.08 -8.68
N MET A 10 33.76 2.16 -10.01
CA MET A 10 32.71 1.65 -10.91
C MET A 10 32.90 0.16 -11.24
N LEU A 11 34.08 -0.41 -10.98
CA LEU A 11 34.42 -1.81 -11.27
C LEU A 11 34.30 -2.74 -10.06
N SER A 12 34.00 -2.21 -8.87
CA SER A 12 33.81 -2.99 -7.64
C SER A 12 32.35 -3.32 -7.31
N PHE A 13 31.41 -3.13 -8.25
CA PHE A 13 30.22 -3.99 -8.26
C PHE A 13 30.64 -5.35 -8.83
N GLU A 14 31.52 -6.04 -8.10
CA GLU A 14 31.58 -7.48 -8.21
C GLU A 14 30.14 -7.97 -8.05
N ALA A 15 29.66 -8.64 -9.10
CA ALA A 15 28.49 -9.46 -9.05
C ALA A 15 28.74 -10.55 -8.00
N HIS A 16 28.58 -10.19 -6.72
CA HIS A 16 28.32 -11.17 -5.67
C HIS A 16 27.17 -11.99 -6.20
N ALA A 17 27.41 -13.30 -6.35
CA ALA A 17 26.44 -14.23 -6.90
C ALA A 17 25.18 -14.14 -6.03
N GLN A 18 24.23 -13.30 -6.46
CA GLN A 18 23.04 -13.00 -5.70
C GLN A 18 22.26 -14.30 -5.60
N LYS A 19 22.26 -14.91 -4.41
CA LYS A 19 21.58 -16.18 -4.20
C LYS A 19 20.10 -15.94 -4.44
N LYS A 20 19.52 -16.63 -5.42
CA LYS A 20 18.08 -16.51 -5.70
C LYS A 20 17.33 -17.12 -4.52
N LEU A 21 16.40 -16.35 -3.95
CA LEU A 21 15.53 -16.82 -2.90
C LEU A 21 14.62 -17.92 -3.46
N SER A 22 14.56 -19.06 -2.76
CA SER A 22 13.63 -20.13 -3.09
C SER A 22 12.23 -19.81 -2.56
N SER A 23 11.20 -20.38 -3.19
CA SER A 23 9.81 -20.24 -2.73
C SER A 23 9.65 -20.70 -1.26
N GLN A 24 10.30 -21.79 -0.86
CA GLN A 24 10.23 -22.29 0.51
C GLN A 24 10.82 -21.30 1.53
N ALA A 25 12.00 -20.75 1.25
CA ALA A 25 12.63 -19.75 2.12
C ALA A 25 11.80 -18.45 2.17
N PHE A 26 11.16 -18.10 1.05
CA PHE A 26 10.25 -16.97 0.99
C PHE A 26 9.07 -17.15 1.95
N GLN A 27 8.39 -18.30 1.90
CA GLN A 27 7.22 -18.57 2.73
C GLN A 27 7.55 -18.69 4.22
N SER A 28 8.61 -19.41 4.55
CA SER A 28 8.91 -19.75 5.96
C SER A 28 9.59 -18.62 6.73
N SER A 29 10.38 -17.80 6.06
CA SER A 29 11.30 -16.86 6.73
C SER A 29 11.11 -15.42 6.26
N VAL A 30 11.14 -15.18 4.95
CA VAL A 30 11.15 -13.81 4.40
C VAL A 30 9.78 -13.14 4.52
N ARG A 31 8.69 -13.85 4.23
CA ARG A 31 7.33 -13.31 4.32
C ARG A 31 6.97 -12.84 5.74
N PRO A 32 7.24 -13.60 6.82
CA PRO A 32 7.07 -13.11 8.18
C PRO A 32 7.87 -11.83 8.47
N ILE A 33 9.11 -11.74 7.99
CA ILE A 33 9.96 -10.55 8.15
C ILE A 33 9.34 -9.33 7.45
N LEU A 34 8.92 -9.49 6.19
CA LEU A 34 8.30 -8.41 5.42
C LEU A 34 6.96 -7.96 6.03
N SER A 35 6.14 -8.90 6.50
CA SER A 35 4.91 -8.58 7.24
C SER A 35 5.20 -7.77 8.51
N GLY A 36 6.26 -8.15 9.24
CA GLY A 36 6.76 -7.39 10.37
C GLY A 36 7.16 -5.97 9.99
N ILE A 37 7.89 -5.78 8.89
CA ILE A 37 8.28 -4.44 8.42
C ILE A 37 7.05 -3.57 8.11
N LEU A 38 6.02 -4.13 7.46
CA LEU A 38 4.77 -3.41 7.20
C LEU A 38 4.08 -2.98 8.50
N SER A 39 3.97 -3.90 9.46
CA SER A 39 3.38 -3.61 10.77
C SER A 39 4.14 -2.51 11.51
N ASP A 40 5.47 -2.58 11.56
CA ASP A 40 6.29 -1.55 12.20
C ASP A 40 6.17 -0.20 11.49
N PHE A 41 6.05 -0.19 10.16
CA PHE A 41 5.86 1.04 9.39
C PHE A 41 4.52 1.70 9.73
N TYR A 42 3.44 0.94 9.77
CA TYR A 42 2.13 1.50 10.13
C TYR A 42 2.11 1.97 11.59
N GLN A 43 2.73 1.23 12.51
CA GLN A 43 2.91 1.72 13.89
C GLN A 43 3.71 3.02 13.93
N MET A 44 4.80 3.11 13.16
CA MET A 44 5.65 4.29 13.08
C MET A 44 4.88 5.52 12.60
N ILE A 45 4.11 5.44 11.51
CA ILE A 45 3.35 6.61 11.01
C ILE A 45 2.19 7.00 11.93
N THR A 46 1.61 6.06 12.70
CA THR A 46 0.57 6.39 13.69
C THR A 46 1.07 7.19 14.89
N LEU A 47 2.39 7.38 15.03
CA LEU A 47 2.97 8.28 16.03
C LEU A 47 2.93 9.76 15.61
N PHE A 48 2.56 10.08 14.37
CA PHE A 48 2.34 11.48 13.99
C PHE A 48 1.08 12.03 14.70
N PRO A 49 1.13 13.24 15.29
CA PRO A 49 0.07 13.78 16.16
C PRO A 49 -1.36 13.78 15.60
N ASP A 50 -1.53 13.84 14.29
CA ASP A 50 -2.83 13.91 13.61
C ASP A 50 -3.06 12.74 12.62
N PHE A 51 -2.24 11.68 12.69
CA PHE A 51 -2.42 10.54 11.81
C PHE A 51 -3.59 9.68 12.29
N PRO A 52 -4.61 9.44 11.45
CA PRO A 52 -5.76 8.63 11.84
C PRO A 52 -5.41 7.14 11.89
N LYS A 53 -5.57 6.53 13.06
CA LYS A 53 -5.24 5.10 13.27
C LYS A 53 -6.15 4.17 12.47
N GLU A 54 -7.39 4.59 12.24
CA GLU A 54 -8.42 3.87 11.50
C GLU A 54 -8.03 3.68 10.04
N LEU A 55 -7.23 4.60 9.49
CA LEU A 55 -6.80 4.57 8.10
C LEU A 55 -5.99 3.30 7.77
N VAL A 56 -5.22 2.77 8.72
CA VAL A 56 -4.50 1.50 8.54
C VAL A 56 -5.49 0.37 8.24
N SER A 57 -6.58 0.30 9.00
CA SER A 57 -7.61 -0.73 8.79
C SER A 57 -8.39 -0.55 7.48
N ILE A 58 -8.52 0.70 6.99
CA ILE A 58 -9.14 0.99 5.70
C ILE A 58 -8.23 0.52 4.55
N VAL A 59 -6.91 0.75 4.67
CA VAL A 59 -5.91 0.26 3.72
C VAL A 59 -5.97 -1.26 3.61
N ASP A 60 -5.98 -1.96 4.75
CA ASP A 60 -6.05 -3.43 4.78
C ASP A 60 -7.32 -3.94 4.09
N GLU A 61 -8.49 -3.36 4.38
CA GLU A 61 -9.75 -3.74 3.73
C GLU A 61 -9.77 -3.46 2.22
N ILE A 62 -9.17 -2.36 1.78
CA ILE A 62 -9.05 -2.02 0.35
C ILE A 62 -8.15 -3.01 -0.37
N ASP A 63 -7.04 -3.43 0.23
CA ASP A 63 -6.19 -4.44 -0.39
C ASP A 63 -6.89 -5.81 -0.49
N ASP A 64 -7.72 -6.12 0.49
CA ASP A 64 -8.59 -7.29 0.51
C ASP A 64 -9.65 -7.29 -0.61
N LEU A 65 -10.02 -6.12 -1.17
CA LEU A 65 -10.93 -6.05 -2.33
C LEU A 65 -10.32 -6.66 -3.59
N HIS A 66 -8.99 -6.76 -3.65
CA HIS A 66 -8.28 -7.28 -4.81
C HIS A 66 -8.63 -8.74 -5.11
N GLY A 67 -8.80 -9.58 -4.08
CA GLY A 67 -9.23 -10.97 -4.30
C GLY A 67 -10.59 -11.04 -4.98
N GLU A 68 -11.54 -10.23 -4.53
CA GLU A 68 -12.90 -10.21 -5.08
C GLU A 68 -12.94 -9.65 -6.50
N LYS A 69 -12.16 -8.61 -6.80
CA LYS A 69 -12.13 -8.04 -8.14
C LYS A 69 -11.56 -9.03 -9.17
N GLU A 70 -10.53 -9.81 -8.82
CA GLU A 70 -9.96 -10.81 -9.74
C GLU A 70 -10.95 -11.95 -10.02
N LEU A 71 -11.72 -12.39 -9.01
CA LEU A 71 -12.80 -13.36 -9.22
C LEU A 71 -13.90 -12.83 -10.15
N ILE A 72 -14.24 -11.53 -10.09
CA ILE A 72 -15.17 -10.90 -11.04
C ILE A 72 -14.56 -10.90 -12.46
N ARG A 73 -13.28 -10.54 -12.59
CA ARG A 73 -12.57 -10.54 -13.88
C ARG A 73 -12.57 -11.92 -14.52
N GLU A 74 -12.31 -12.97 -13.75
CA GLU A 74 -12.29 -14.35 -14.24
C GLU A 74 -13.67 -14.83 -14.69
N LYS A 75 -14.71 -14.61 -13.87
CA LYS A 75 -16.08 -15.08 -14.17
C LYS A 75 -16.79 -14.26 -15.25
N CYS A 76 -16.47 -12.97 -15.35
CA CYS A 76 -17.10 -12.01 -16.25
C CYS A 76 -16.03 -11.22 -17.02
N PRO A 77 -15.31 -11.79 -17.99
CA PRO A 77 -14.13 -11.14 -18.57
C PRO A 77 -14.43 -9.88 -19.40
N ARG A 78 -15.61 -9.81 -20.02
CA ARG A 78 -15.97 -8.68 -20.90
C ARG A 78 -16.97 -7.73 -20.24
N ASN A 79 -18.12 -8.26 -19.85
CA ASN A 79 -19.21 -7.50 -19.25
C ASN A 79 -19.67 -8.20 -17.98
N LEU A 80 -20.17 -7.40 -17.03
CA LEU A 80 -20.85 -7.93 -15.86
C LEU A 80 -22.09 -8.73 -16.30
N GLY A 81 -22.32 -9.85 -15.62
CA GLY A 81 -23.39 -10.78 -15.94
C GLY A 81 -23.80 -11.60 -14.72
N LEU A 82 -24.83 -12.43 -14.90
CA LEU A 82 -25.35 -13.30 -13.84
C LEU A 82 -24.27 -14.22 -13.23
N ALA A 83 -23.31 -14.67 -14.04
CA ALA A 83 -22.23 -15.56 -13.62
C ALA A 83 -21.33 -14.97 -12.50
N CYS A 84 -21.21 -13.64 -12.40
CA CYS A 84 -20.44 -12.97 -11.37
C CYS A 84 -21.31 -12.25 -10.32
N LEU A 85 -22.63 -12.47 -10.29
CA LEU A 85 -23.55 -11.78 -9.37
C LEU A 85 -23.17 -11.98 -7.88
N GLU A 86 -22.75 -13.20 -7.53
CA GLU A 86 -22.28 -13.52 -6.18
C GLU A 86 -21.04 -12.69 -5.80
N ASN A 87 -20.04 -12.64 -6.70
CA ASN A 87 -18.82 -11.88 -6.47
C ASN A 87 -19.05 -10.36 -6.48
N ILE A 88 -19.96 -9.87 -7.33
CA ILE A 88 -20.43 -8.47 -7.29
C ILE A 88 -21.02 -8.16 -5.92
N THR A 89 -21.89 -9.03 -5.40
CA THR A 89 -22.53 -8.86 -4.10
C THR A 89 -21.51 -8.89 -2.96
N LYS A 90 -20.53 -9.79 -3.03
CA LYS A 90 -19.45 -9.92 -2.05
C LYS A 90 -18.54 -8.69 -2.04
N LEU A 91 -18.07 -8.23 -3.21
CA LEU A 91 -17.30 -6.99 -3.35
C LEU A 91 -18.07 -5.79 -2.80
N ARG A 92 -19.35 -5.67 -3.17
CA ARG A 92 -20.25 -4.61 -2.69
C ARG A 92 -20.41 -4.62 -1.17
N ASN A 93 -20.59 -5.78 -0.54
CA ASN A 93 -20.69 -5.87 0.92
C ASN A 93 -19.37 -5.47 1.62
N ARG A 94 -18.21 -5.80 1.04
CA ARG A 94 -16.93 -5.31 1.56
C ARG A 94 -16.77 -3.79 1.43
N LEU A 95 -17.18 -3.22 0.30
CA LEU A 95 -17.19 -1.76 0.09
C LEU A 95 -18.08 -1.03 1.11
N VAL A 96 -19.18 -1.64 1.55
CA VAL A 96 -20.02 -1.10 2.64
C VAL A 96 -19.26 -1.06 3.98
N GLY A 97 -18.46 -2.08 4.28
CA GLY A 97 -17.58 -2.09 5.46
C GLY A 97 -16.56 -0.96 5.43
N VAL A 98 -15.87 -0.80 4.29
CA VAL A 98 -14.93 0.29 4.04
C VAL A 98 -15.62 1.65 4.19
N GLN A 99 -16.85 1.78 3.68
CA GLN A 99 -17.63 3.02 3.74
C GLN A 99 -17.94 3.40 5.19
N ALA A 100 -18.37 2.44 6.01
CA ALA A 100 -18.67 2.68 7.42
C ALA A 100 -17.43 3.20 8.18
N LYS A 101 -16.27 2.56 7.98
CA LYS A 101 -15.00 2.99 8.59
C LYS A 101 -14.55 4.36 8.11
N THR A 102 -14.74 4.66 6.82
CA THR A 102 -14.39 5.95 6.24
C THR A 102 -15.27 7.07 6.78
N LEU A 103 -16.56 6.82 6.97
CA LEU A 103 -17.48 7.77 7.60
C LEU A 103 -17.14 8.02 9.06
N GLU A 104 -16.78 6.97 9.81
CA GLU A 104 -16.31 7.10 11.19
C GLU A 104 -15.06 7.99 11.27
N LEU A 105 -14.10 7.75 10.38
CA LEU A 105 -12.88 8.55 10.24
C LEU A 105 -13.20 10.03 9.98
N ILE A 106 -14.01 10.32 8.96
CA ILE A 106 -14.41 11.70 8.60
C ILE A 106 -15.11 12.38 9.77
N SER A 107 -15.98 11.65 10.49
CA SER A 107 -16.72 12.19 11.63
C SER A 107 -15.78 12.58 12.77
N ARG A 108 -14.80 11.74 13.11
CA ARG A 108 -13.78 12.05 14.14
C ARG A 108 -12.95 13.27 13.76
N GLN A 109 -12.57 13.38 12.50
CA GLN A 109 -11.74 14.49 12.01
C GLN A 109 -12.45 15.84 12.08
N ARG A 110 -13.75 15.88 11.78
CA ARG A 110 -14.56 17.10 11.92
C ARG A 110 -14.68 17.59 13.36
N MET A 111 -14.54 16.68 14.33
CA MET A 111 -14.62 17.00 15.76
C MET A 111 -13.27 17.35 16.38
N SER A 112 -12.15 17.05 15.70
CA SER A 112 -10.81 17.28 16.22
C SER A 112 -10.27 18.65 15.79
N PRO A 113 -9.97 19.58 16.72
CA PRO A 113 -9.33 20.84 16.38
C PRO A 113 -7.84 20.60 16.07
N SER A 114 -7.52 20.28 14.82
CA SER A 114 -6.12 20.20 14.40
C SER A 114 -5.58 21.59 14.05
N LEU A 115 -4.35 21.87 14.50
CA LEU A 115 -3.65 23.12 14.21
C LEU A 115 -2.74 23.03 12.96
N HIS A 116 -2.68 21.87 12.31
CA HIS A 116 -1.74 21.61 11.22
C HIS A 116 -2.43 21.59 9.83
N MET A 117 -1.70 22.01 8.79
CA MET A 117 -2.18 22.01 7.40
C MET A 117 -2.22 20.62 6.75
N ASN A 118 -1.34 19.69 7.14
CA ASN A 118 -1.29 18.34 6.54
C ASN A 118 -2.58 17.54 6.79
N PRO A 119 -3.17 17.57 8.00
CA PRO A 119 -4.50 17.02 8.24
C PRO A 119 -5.57 17.55 7.29
N LEU A 120 -5.53 18.81 6.85
CA LEU A 120 -6.50 19.33 5.87
C LEU A 120 -6.34 18.67 4.50
N ALA A 121 -5.11 18.44 4.04
CA ALA A 121 -4.84 17.73 2.80
C ALA A 121 -5.29 16.26 2.91
N GLY A 122 -4.98 15.60 4.03
CA GLY A 122 -5.48 14.27 4.36
C GLY A 122 -7.00 14.20 4.34
N ILE A 123 -7.70 15.10 5.05
CA ILE A 123 -9.17 15.17 5.12
C ILE A 123 -9.75 15.36 3.72
N ARG A 124 -9.17 16.25 2.91
CA ARG A 124 -9.59 16.43 1.52
C ARG A 124 -9.49 15.11 0.74
N THR A 125 -8.35 14.43 0.79
CA THR A 125 -8.19 13.15 0.10
C THR A 125 -9.09 12.04 0.65
N THR A 126 -9.41 12.06 1.94
CA THR A 126 -10.39 11.15 2.54
C THR A 126 -11.80 11.40 2.01
N ASN A 127 -12.20 12.66 1.83
CA ASN A 127 -13.49 13.00 1.20
C ASN A 127 -13.52 12.59 -0.29
N GLU A 128 -12.43 12.82 -1.03
CA GLU A 128 -12.31 12.37 -2.43
C GLU A 128 -12.40 10.84 -2.53
N PHE A 129 -11.71 10.11 -1.65
CA PHE A 129 -11.82 8.66 -1.53
C PHE A 129 -13.25 8.19 -1.24
N MET A 130 -13.96 8.89 -0.34
CA MET A 130 -15.36 8.58 -0.01
C MET A 130 -16.29 8.75 -1.23
N ILE A 131 -16.09 9.79 -2.04
CA ILE A 131 -16.87 10.03 -3.26
C ILE A 131 -16.66 8.88 -4.26
N GLU A 132 -15.41 8.48 -4.50
CA GLU A 132 -15.09 7.36 -5.39
C GLU A 132 -15.63 6.02 -4.87
N LEU A 133 -15.63 5.84 -3.55
CA LEU A 133 -16.19 4.67 -2.88
C LEU A 133 -17.71 4.58 -3.09
N GLU A 134 -18.42 5.71 -2.99
CA GLU A 134 -19.85 5.80 -3.25
C GLU A 134 -20.19 5.55 -4.72
N ASP A 135 -19.40 6.09 -5.66
CA ASP A 135 -19.58 5.89 -7.09
C ASP A 135 -19.46 4.40 -7.48
N ILE A 136 -18.41 3.71 -7.03
CA ILE A 136 -18.26 2.28 -7.34
C ILE A 136 -19.32 1.44 -6.64
N LYS A 137 -19.67 1.75 -5.39
CA LYS A 137 -20.73 1.05 -4.67
C LYS A 137 -22.07 1.19 -5.40
N GLY A 138 -22.46 2.41 -5.76
CA GLY A 138 -23.69 2.68 -6.51
C GLY A 138 -23.70 1.97 -7.86
N SER A 139 -22.55 1.94 -8.53
CA SER A 139 -22.34 1.17 -9.75
C SER A 139 -22.58 -0.34 -9.58
N LEU A 140 -22.16 -0.93 -8.46
CA LEU A 140 -22.37 -2.35 -8.16
C LEU A 140 -23.80 -2.63 -7.67
N ASP A 141 -24.40 -1.71 -6.90
CA ASP A 141 -25.81 -1.78 -6.48
C ASP A 141 -26.73 -1.84 -7.70
N ASN A 142 -26.53 -0.93 -8.65
CA ASN A 142 -27.29 -0.90 -9.89
C ASN A 142 -27.07 -2.18 -10.73
N ALA A 143 -25.82 -2.62 -10.85
CA ALA A 143 -25.49 -3.85 -11.56
C ALA A 143 -26.19 -5.07 -10.95
N ALA A 144 -26.11 -5.23 -9.62
CA ALA A 144 -26.74 -6.34 -8.92
C ALA A 144 -28.26 -6.31 -9.06
N LEU A 145 -28.89 -5.13 -9.02
CA LEU A 145 -30.34 -4.97 -9.19
C LEU A 145 -30.80 -5.39 -10.59
N ILE A 146 -30.16 -4.86 -11.64
CA ILE A 146 -30.51 -5.16 -13.04
C ILE A 146 -30.32 -6.65 -13.33
N LEU A 147 -29.22 -7.23 -12.88
CA LEU A 147 -28.94 -8.66 -13.06
C LEU A 147 -29.97 -9.53 -12.34
N LYS A 148 -30.35 -9.19 -11.09
CA LYS A 148 -31.40 -9.92 -10.34
C LYS A 148 -32.77 -9.84 -11.02
N ALA A 149 -33.07 -8.74 -11.71
CA ALA A 149 -34.29 -8.57 -12.47
C ALA A 149 -34.32 -9.37 -13.80
N GLY A 150 -33.21 -10.06 -14.15
CA GLY A 150 -33.09 -10.80 -15.40
C GLY A 150 -32.95 -9.92 -16.64
N ALA A 151 -32.69 -8.62 -16.45
CA ALA A 151 -32.52 -7.67 -17.55
C ALA A 151 -31.09 -7.74 -18.13
N SER A 152 -30.97 -7.44 -19.43
CA SER A 152 -29.66 -7.35 -20.08
C SER A 152 -28.88 -6.16 -19.53
N PHE A 153 -27.71 -6.43 -18.93
CA PHE A 153 -26.81 -5.41 -18.43
C PHE A 153 -25.51 -5.44 -19.22
N LYS A 154 -25.11 -4.29 -19.79
CA LYS A 154 -23.89 -4.16 -20.60
C LYS A 154 -22.90 -3.19 -19.97
N LYS A 155 -22.51 -3.44 -18.71
CA LYS A 155 -21.40 -2.70 -18.08
C LYS A 155 -20.10 -3.46 -18.31
N PRO A 156 -19.08 -2.85 -18.94
CA PRO A 156 -17.80 -3.48 -19.12
C PRO A 156 -17.14 -3.80 -17.78
N THR A 157 -16.70 -5.03 -17.59
CA THR A 157 -16.08 -5.47 -16.34
C THR A 157 -14.83 -4.65 -16.02
N PHE A 158 -14.05 -4.29 -17.04
CA PHE A 158 -12.82 -3.51 -16.87
C PHE A 158 -13.06 -2.18 -16.14
N GLN A 159 -14.23 -1.55 -16.31
CA GLN A 159 -14.54 -0.27 -15.65
C GLN A 159 -14.67 -0.45 -14.14
N VAL A 160 -15.29 -1.55 -13.70
CA VAL A 160 -15.40 -1.89 -12.28
C VAL A 160 -14.03 -2.20 -11.71
N ILE A 161 -13.24 -3.01 -12.41
CA ILE A 161 -11.89 -3.37 -11.95
C ILE A 161 -11.00 -2.13 -11.83
N LYS A 162 -11.04 -1.24 -12.84
CA LYS A 162 -10.32 0.04 -12.83
C LYS A 162 -10.70 0.87 -11.61
N LYS A 163 -11.99 0.99 -11.30
CA LYS A 163 -12.48 1.75 -10.15
C LYS A 163 -12.01 1.17 -8.81
N VAL A 164 -11.96 -0.16 -8.66
CA VAL A 164 -11.36 -0.79 -7.46
C VAL A 164 -9.87 -0.46 -7.35
N ASP A 165 -9.14 -0.46 -8.47
CA ASP A 165 -7.71 -0.10 -8.50
C ASP A 165 -7.47 1.38 -8.18
N GLU A 166 -8.36 2.25 -8.65
CA GLU A 166 -8.36 3.67 -8.31
C GLU A 166 -8.56 3.86 -6.80
N LEU A 167 -9.47 3.13 -6.14
CA LEU A 167 -9.62 3.16 -4.68
C LEU A 167 -8.32 2.81 -3.93
N SER A 168 -7.61 1.77 -4.37
CA SER A 168 -6.30 1.39 -3.80
C SER A 168 -5.27 2.50 -3.94
N THR A 169 -5.30 3.23 -5.06
CA THR A 169 -4.44 4.38 -5.29
C THR A 169 -4.83 5.56 -4.38
N PHE A 170 -6.12 5.86 -4.25
CA PHE A 170 -6.61 6.95 -3.41
C PHE A 170 -6.32 6.73 -1.93
N VAL A 171 -6.54 5.53 -1.41
CA VAL A 171 -6.22 5.24 0.00
C VAL A 171 -4.71 5.33 0.26
N SER A 172 -3.89 4.89 -0.70
CA SER A 172 -2.42 5.00 -0.65
C SER A 172 -1.96 6.45 -0.60
N LEU A 173 -2.56 7.32 -1.41
CA LEU A 173 -2.28 8.77 -1.38
C LEU A 173 -2.72 9.37 -0.05
N THR A 174 -3.90 8.99 0.44
CA THR A 174 -4.46 9.47 1.71
C THR A 174 -3.51 9.20 2.88
N VAL A 175 -2.89 8.01 2.95
CA VAL A 175 -1.88 7.67 3.98
C VAL A 175 -0.74 8.68 4.01
N VAL A 176 -0.22 9.06 2.84
CA VAL A 176 0.91 9.97 2.72
C VAL A 176 0.50 11.42 3.00
N GLU A 177 -0.73 11.81 2.70
CA GLU A 177 -1.22 13.17 2.92
C GLU A 177 -1.38 13.53 4.41
N TYR A 178 -1.57 12.55 5.30
CA TYR A 178 -1.54 12.78 6.76
C TYR A 178 -0.13 12.97 7.34
N ILE A 179 0.92 12.74 6.55
CA ILE A 179 2.30 12.86 7.03
C ILE A 179 2.71 14.34 7.04
N PRO A 180 3.35 14.84 8.11
CA PRO A 180 3.76 16.23 8.18
C PRO A 180 4.68 16.64 7.02
N PHE A 181 4.46 17.84 6.48
CA PHE A 181 5.19 18.39 5.33
C PHE A 181 6.71 18.19 5.41
N THR A 182 7.32 18.38 6.58
CA THR A 182 8.75 18.19 6.84
C THR A 182 9.27 16.81 6.45
N TYR A 183 8.44 15.77 6.59
CA TYR A 183 8.77 14.37 6.34
C TYR A 183 8.05 13.79 5.11
N LYS A 184 7.07 14.52 4.56
CA LYS A 184 6.15 14.04 3.53
C LYS A 184 6.86 13.41 2.34
N GLU A 185 7.88 14.07 1.80
CA GLU A 185 8.61 13.56 0.62
C GLU A 185 9.36 12.25 0.89
N ASP A 186 9.98 12.13 2.06
CA ASP A 186 10.75 10.94 2.44
C ASP A 186 9.82 9.73 2.61
N PHE A 187 8.70 9.95 3.31
CA PHE A 187 7.71 8.90 3.51
C PHE A 187 6.93 8.60 2.24
N ARG A 188 6.62 9.58 1.39
CA ARG A 188 6.00 9.37 0.08
C ARG A 188 6.87 8.46 -0.78
N HIS A 189 8.15 8.80 -0.88
CA HIS A 189 9.11 8.01 -1.64
C HIS A 189 9.20 6.59 -1.08
N PHE A 190 9.36 6.44 0.23
CA PHE A 190 9.44 5.12 0.85
C PHE A 190 8.14 4.32 0.72
N TYR A 191 6.98 4.97 0.85
CA TYR A 191 5.69 4.31 0.74
C TYR A 191 5.49 3.71 -0.65
N PHE A 192 5.67 4.52 -1.71
CA PHE A 192 5.43 4.05 -3.08
C PHE A 192 6.54 3.16 -3.65
N ASN A 193 7.78 3.26 -3.16
CA ASN A 193 8.89 2.45 -3.67
C ASN A 193 9.22 1.23 -2.79
N PHE A 194 8.70 1.14 -1.57
CA PHE A 194 8.93 0.02 -0.67
C PHE A 194 7.64 -0.56 -0.10
N ILE A 195 6.90 0.21 0.71
CA ILE A 195 5.76 -0.32 1.50
C ILE A 195 4.65 -0.84 0.59
N HIS A 196 4.17 -0.01 -0.32
CA HIS A 196 3.07 -0.36 -1.21
C HIS A 196 3.41 -1.54 -2.13
N PRO A 197 4.56 -1.57 -2.84
CA PRO A 197 4.95 -2.75 -3.62
C PRO A 197 5.10 -4.02 -2.77
N VAL A 198 5.72 -3.95 -1.58
CA VAL A 198 5.86 -5.11 -0.70
C VAL A 198 4.49 -5.62 -0.25
N GLN A 199 3.60 -4.74 0.19
CA GLN A 199 2.26 -5.08 0.64
C GLN A 199 1.45 -5.77 -0.46
N GLN A 200 1.47 -5.23 -1.68
CA GLN A 200 0.79 -5.84 -2.81
C GLN A 200 1.31 -7.25 -3.11
N GLN A 201 2.62 -7.48 -3.04
CA GLN A 201 3.22 -8.77 -3.41
C GLN A 201 3.15 -9.81 -2.28
N LEU A 202 3.12 -9.38 -1.01
CA LEU A 202 2.88 -10.26 0.14
C LEU A 202 1.44 -10.78 0.21
N GLY A 203 0.48 -9.90 -0.07
CA GLY A 203 -0.95 -10.24 -0.01
C GLY A 203 -1.40 -11.07 -1.22
N LYS A 204 -1.03 -10.63 -2.45
CA LYS A 204 -1.78 -10.98 -3.67
C LYS A 204 -1.22 -12.19 -4.42
N THR A 205 0.10 -12.25 -4.58
CA THR A 205 0.73 -13.16 -5.56
C THR A 205 1.74 -14.11 -4.94
N GLN A 206 2.13 -13.88 -3.68
CA GLN A 206 3.25 -14.59 -3.03
C GLN A 206 4.49 -14.65 -3.94
N ASN A 207 4.67 -13.57 -4.72
CA ASN A 207 5.58 -13.55 -5.84
C ASN A 207 7.02 -13.31 -5.35
N TYR A 208 7.67 -14.39 -4.93
CA TYR A 208 9.07 -14.33 -4.51
C TYR A 208 10.01 -13.87 -5.64
N GLU A 209 9.62 -14.03 -6.92
CA GLU A 209 10.38 -13.51 -8.06
C GLU A 209 10.37 -11.98 -8.13
N PHE A 210 9.32 -11.33 -7.64
CA PHE A 210 9.31 -9.87 -7.50
C PHE A 210 10.46 -9.44 -6.58
N LEU A 211 10.63 -10.09 -5.43
CA LEU A 211 11.68 -9.75 -4.48
C LEU A 211 13.07 -10.00 -5.09
N ASN A 212 13.26 -11.12 -5.77
CA ASN A 212 14.51 -11.43 -6.47
C ASN A 212 14.88 -10.36 -7.52
N ARG A 213 13.91 -9.82 -8.25
CA ARG A 213 14.11 -8.79 -9.27
C ARG A 213 14.30 -7.38 -8.69
N ASN A 214 13.74 -7.09 -7.51
CA ASN A 214 13.65 -5.74 -6.98
C ASN A 214 14.42 -5.51 -5.67
N ILE A 215 15.19 -6.49 -5.18
CA ILE A 215 15.88 -6.37 -3.89
C ILE A 215 16.77 -5.13 -3.79
N ALA A 216 17.47 -4.77 -4.87
CA ALA A 216 18.35 -3.61 -4.91
C ALA A 216 17.57 -2.29 -4.77
N THR A 217 16.46 -2.16 -5.51
CA THR A 217 15.56 -0.99 -5.46
C THR A 217 14.90 -0.84 -4.09
N LEU A 218 14.43 -1.96 -3.52
CA LEU A 218 13.85 -1.97 -2.17
C LEU A 218 14.90 -1.59 -1.12
N ASN A 219 16.11 -2.16 -1.22
CA ASN A 219 17.22 -1.83 -0.33
C ASN A 219 17.61 -0.35 -0.44
N PHE A 220 17.66 0.21 -1.64
CA PHE A 220 17.93 1.61 -1.86
C PHE A 220 16.88 2.50 -1.17
N SER A 221 15.60 2.20 -1.38
CA SER A 221 14.47 2.98 -0.82
C SER A 221 14.50 3.02 0.71
N LEU A 222 14.75 1.87 1.35
CA LEU A 222 14.86 1.76 2.81
C LEU A 222 16.08 2.51 3.35
N ASN A 223 17.23 2.38 2.71
CA ASN A 223 18.44 3.08 3.12
C ASN A 223 18.32 4.59 2.95
N LEU A 224 17.65 5.06 1.90
CA LEU A 224 17.40 6.47 1.67
C LEU A 224 16.52 7.06 2.78
N LEU A 225 15.43 6.38 3.17
CA LEU A 225 14.61 6.79 4.31
C LEU A 225 15.46 6.85 5.60
N ASN A 226 16.19 5.78 5.90
CA ASN A 226 17.01 5.70 7.11
C ASN A 226 18.05 6.84 7.15
N GLN A 227 18.74 7.11 6.04
CA GLN A 227 19.70 8.19 5.94
C GLN A 227 19.06 9.57 6.14
N ASN A 228 17.90 9.80 5.53
CA ASN A 228 17.20 11.10 5.61
C ASN A 228 16.69 11.40 7.03
N LEU A 229 16.27 10.37 7.78
CA LEU A 229 15.77 10.52 9.15
C LEU A 229 16.88 10.53 10.22
N THR A 230 18.03 9.90 9.97
CA THR A 230 19.07 9.73 11.01
C THR A 230 20.34 10.58 10.80
N LYS A 231 20.71 10.92 9.56
CA LYS A 231 22.02 11.53 9.24
C LYS A 231 21.93 12.90 8.58
N ARG A 232 20.84 13.19 7.87
CA ARG A 232 20.59 14.54 7.34
C ARG A 232 19.89 15.36 8.42
N ASN A 233 20.01 16.69 8.39
CA ASN A 233 19.56 17.65 9.44
C ASN A 233 18.07 17.56 9.87
N LYS A 234 17.31 16.54 9.46
CA LYS A 234 15.99 16.20 9.98
C LYS A 234 16.16 15.29 11.20
N LYS A 235 15.63 15.71 12.34
CA LYS A 235 15.54 14.85 13.51
C LYS A 235 14.46 13.79 13.25
N THR A 236 14.75 12.51 13.52
CA THR A 236 13.72 11.47 13.55
C THR A 236 12.55 11.94 14.45
N PRO A 237 11.30 11.84 13.99
CA PRO A 237 10.16 12.17 14.83
C PRO A 237 10.19 11.39 16.16
N GLU A 238 9.64 12.00 17.21
CA GLU A 238 9.63 11.41 18.53
C GLU A 238 8.96 10.02 18.52
N GLY A 239 9.57 9.07 19.23
CA GLY A 239 9.10 7.68 19.28
C GLY A 239 9.35 6.82 18.02
N MET A 240 9.71 7.41 16.88
CA MET A 240 9.91 6.64 15.63
C MET A 240 11.28 5.94 15.52
N GLY A 241 12.27 6.39 16.28
CA GLY A 241 13.64 5.84 16.25
C GLY A 241 13.70 4.32 16.47
N PRO A 242 13.05 3.77 17.50
CA PRO A 242 12.95 2.32 17.71
C PRO A 242 12.38 1.56 16.51
N TYR A 243 11.26 2.04 15.94
CA TYR A 243 10.63 1.40 14.77
C TYR A 243 11.54 1.38 13.55
N LEU A 244 12.18 2.51 13.24
CA LEU A 244 13.11 2.61 12.13
C LEU A 244 14.29 1.63 12.28
N SER A 245 14.83 1.50 13.50
CA SER A 245 15.89 0.54 13.82
C SER A 245 15.42 -0.91 13.63
N VAL A 246 14.23 -1.26 14.12
CA VAL A 246 13.65 -2.61 13.97
C VAL A 246 13.42 -2.94 12.50
N ILE A 247 12.83 -2.03 11.72
CA ILE A 247 12.63 -2.20 10.28
C ILE A 247 13.95 -2.48 9.57
N HIS A 248 14.98 -1.68 9.86
CA HIS A 248 16.31 -1.83 9.26
C HIS A 248 16.97 -3.16 9.65
N ASN A 249 16.85 -3.59 10.90
CA ASN A 249 17.41 -4.87 11.37
C ASN A 249 16.69 -6.08 10.74
N ARG A 250 15.36 -6.01 10.63
CA ARG A 250 14.55 -7.01 9.91
C ARG A 250 14.97 -7.10 8.45
N TRP A 251 15.14 -5.96 7.78
CA TRP A 251 15.63 -5.91 6.40
C TRP A 251 17.03 -6.51 6.24
N ASN A 252 17.98 -6.16 7.10
CA ASN A 252 19.33 -6.74 7.07
C ASN A 252 19.31 -8.26 7.29
N SER A 253 18.37 -8.76 8.10
CA SER A 253 18.19 -10.20 8.31
C SER A 253 17.70 -10.90 7.05
N LEU A 254 16.83 -10.23 6.27
CA LEU A 254 16.38 -10.68 4.95
C LEU A 254 17.53 -10.68 3.93
N LEU A 255 18.40 -9.67 3.94
CA LEU A 255 19.52 -9.58 2.98
C LEU A 255 20.52 -10.75 3.11
N ARG A 256 20.63 -11.38 4.28
CA ARG A 256 21.47 -12.59 4.48
C ARG A 256 21.02 -13.81 3.67
N TYR A 257 19.82 -13.78 3.09
CA TYR A 257 19.38 -14.83 2.16
C TYR A 257 19.92 -14.61 0.74
N TYR A 258 20.39 -13.40 0.43
CA TYR A 258 20.83 -12.96 -0.89
C TYR A 258 22.36 -12.84 -1.00
N TYR A 259 23.04 -12.55 0.11
CA TYR A 259 24.49 -12.44 0.26
C TYR A 259 24.98 -13.43 1.31
#